data_AF-A0AA42NVF4-F1
#
_entry.id   AF-A0AA42NVF4-F1
#
_cell.length_a   1.000
_cell.length_b   1.000
_cell.length_c   1.000
_cell.angle_alpha   90.00
_cell.angle_beta   90.00
_cell.angle_gamma   90.00
#
_symmetry.space_group_name_H-M   'P 1'
#
loop_
_entity.id
_entity.type
_entity.pdbx_description
1 polymer ?
#
loop_
_entity_poly.entity_id
_entity_poly.type
_entity_poly.pdbx_seq_one_letter_code
_entity_poly.pdbx_strand_id
1 'polypeptide(L)'
;MLNFDPIPIGEKSYQLNEVIFNDALKVAAVPAKFNEKRISAFLAHSLKDSLLPLKMTAQERIFLMLKYVQQQTNTLFSSDADLSKCFLEQGVWLDQITERGVTVRQLNGTEAEYLEAHCMNAAEWIACMLAFQISYENHEHLGSFPDRGLPDLAYKDQFSLRLNYLKSLPQSDFDLVYQDFQKLNNQLFTHVQLSVNNDGLVVLRGADDAPLRFRAASAFIGIIKELDKSFT
;
A
#
# COMPACT_ATOMS: atom_id res chain seq x y z
N MET A 1 6.80 -3.88 27.42
CA MET A 1 5.89 -3.08 26.59
C MET A 1 6.75 -2.39 25.55
N LEU A 2 6.43 -2.59 24.27
CA LEU A 2 7.14 -1.93 23.17
C LEU A 2 6.79 -0.45 23.19
N ASN A 3 7.82 0.39 23.28
CA ASN A 3 7.68 1.83 23.11
C ASN A 3 8.09 2.18 21.68
N PHE A 4 7.28 3.02 21.04
CA PHE A 4 7.52 3.52 19.70
C PHE A 4 7.70 5.02 19.77
N ASP A 5 8.78 5.53 19.20
CA ASP A 5 8.91 6.97 18.97
C ASP A 5 7.90 7.43 17.89
N PRO A 6 7.45 8.69 17.92
CA PRO A 6 6.62 9.23 16.85
C PRO A 6 7.34 9.12 15.49
N ILE A 7 6.63 8.62 14.48
CA ILE A 7 7.16 8.42 13.13
C ILE A 7 6.65 9.54 12.21
N PRO A 8 7.52 10.47 11.77
CA PRO A 8 7.13 11.52 10.83
C PRO A 8 7.02 10.96 9.40
N ILE A 9 5.96 11.34 8.71
CA ILE A 9 5.76 11.10 7.27
C ILE A 9 5.11 12.36 6.67
N GLY A 10 5.86 13.07 5.84
CA GLY A 10 5.44 14.40 5.38
C GLY A 10 5.16 15.34 6.55
N GLU A 11 3.98 15.97 6.56
CA GLU A 11 3.53 16.87 7.63
C GLU A 11 2.88 16.13 8.81
N LYS A 12 2.70 14.81 8.71
CA LYS A 12 2.03 13.99 9.73
C LYS A 12 3.05 13.34 10.65
N SER A 13 2.65 13.10 11.88
CA SER A 13 3.41 12.30 12.85
C SER A 13 2.52 11.21 13.43
N TYR A 14 2.96 9.96 13.27
CA TYR A 14 2.20 8.78 13.64
C TYR A 14 2.75 8.15 14.93
N GLN A 15 1.86 7.89 15.88
CA GLN A 15 2.21 7.20 17.14
C GLN A 15 1.69 5.77 17.11
N LEU A 16 2.61 4.81 16.93
CA LEU A 16 2.28 3.39 17.05
C LEU A 16 2.18 2.97 18.52
N ASN A 17 1.36 1.96 18.76
CA ASN A 17 1.18 1.32 20.06
C ASN A 17 1.32 -0.20 19.89
N GLU A 18 1.86 -0.86 20.92
CA GLU A 18 1.88 -2.32 20.95
C GLU A 18 0.45 -2.87 20.87
N VAL A 19 0.23 -3.76 19.91
CA VAL A 19 -1.07 -4.43 19.75
C VAL A 19 -1.23 -5.47 20.85
N ILE A 20 -2.39 -5.44 21.53
CA ILE A 20 -2.70 -6.43 22.57
C ILE A 20 -3.07 -7.78 21.96
N PHE A 21 -2.95 -8.84 22.75
CA PHE A 21 -3.24 -10.22 22.32
C PHE A 21 -4.58 -10.38 21.59
N ASN A 22 -5.67 -9.86 22.16
CA ASN A 22 -7.01 -9.99 21.57
C ASN A 22 -7.13 -9.28 20.21
N ASP A 23 -6.44 -8.16 20.03
CA ASP A 23 -6.45 -7.42 18.76
C ASP A 23 -5.58 -8.13 17.71
N ALA A 24 -4.45 -8.71 18.12
CA ALA A 24 -3.64 -9.54 17.24
C ALA A 24 -4.42 -10.78 16.73
N LEU A 25 -5.26 -11.39 17.58
CA LEU A 25 -6.17 -12.47 17.15
C LEU A 25 -7.19 -12.02 16.10
N LYS A 26 -7.76 -10.80 16.24
CA LYS A 26 -8.69 -10.26 15.23
C LYS A 26 -8.00 -10.04 13.89
N VAL A 27 -6.75 -9.57 13.89
CA VAL A 27 -5.96 -9.43 12.67
C VAL A 27 -5.66 -10.81 12.06
N ALA A 28 -5.26 -11.80 12.87
CA ALA A 28 -4.98 -13.16 12.41
C ALA A 28 -6.23 -13.85 11.82
N ALA A 29 -7.42 -13.54 12.34
CA ALA A 29 -8.69 -14.05 11.83
C ALA A 29 -9.07 -13.52 10.43
N VAL A 30 -8.47 -12.42 9.96
CA VAL A 30 -8.62 -12.01 8.55
C VAL A 30 -7.91 -13.04 7.67
N PRO A 31 -8.50 -13.55 6.57
CA PRO A 31 -7.84 -14.57 5.74
C PRO A 31 -6.47 -14.09 5.20
N ALA A 32 -5.45 -14.96 5.19
CA ALA A 32 -4.09 -14.59 4.80
C ALA A 32 -3.93 -14.14 3.34
N LYS A 33 -4.86 -14.53 2.46
CA LYS A 33 -4.91 -14.02 1.08
C LYS A 33 -5.24 -12.54 0.99
N PHE A 34 -5.79 -11.94 2.05
CA PHE A 34 -6.13 -10.51 2.13
C PHE A 34 -5.11 -9.77 3.01
N ASN A 35 -3.87 -9.66 2.53
CA ASN A 35 -2.77 -9.02 3.24
C ASN A 35 -2.95 -7.50 3.41
N GLU A 36 -3.43 -6.77 2.40
CA GLU A 36 -3.74 -5.34 2.51
C GLU A 36 -4.81 -5.10 3.57
N LYS A 37 -5.84 -5.95 3.60
CA LYS A 37 -6.86 -5.90 4.65
C LYS A 37 -6.30 -6.22 6.04
N ARG A 38 -5.38 -7.18 6.14
CA ARG A 38 -4.66 -7.48 7.39
C ARG A 38 -3.80 -6.28 7.83
N ILE A 39 -3.12 -5.61 6.90
CA ILE A 39 -2.32 -4.40 7.19
C ILE A 39 -3.23 -3.30 7.76
N SER A 40 -4.36 -3.02 7.12
CA SER A 40 -5.31 -2.03 7.63
C SER A 40 -5.86 -2.40 8.99
N ALA A 41 -6.25 -3.67 9.21
CA ALA A 41 -6.74 -4.15 10.50
C ALA A 41 -5.67 -4.02 11.60
N PHE A 42 -4.42 -4.37 11.28
CA PHE A 42 -3.30 -4.23 12.21
C PHE A 42 -3.06 -2.76 12.58
N LEU A 43 -2.95 -1.91 11.57
CA LEU A 43 -2.70 -0.48 11.76
C LEU A 43 -3.85 0.18 12.52
N ALA A 44 -5.09 -0.24 12.31
CA ALA A 44 -6.24 0.25 13.05
C ALA A 44 -6.10 0.07 14.56
N HIS A 45 -5.60 -1.09 14.98
CA HIS A 45 -5.31 -1.38 16.39
C HIS A 45 -4.08 -0.63 16.89
N SER A 46 -2.97 -0.64 16.14
CA SER A 46 -1.71 -0.01 16.58
C SER A 46 -1.79 1.53 16.63
N LEU A 47 -2.56 2.17 15.74
CA LEU A 47 -2.78 3.61 15.70
C LEU A 47 -3.99 4.05 16.53
N LYS A 48 -4.79 3.09 17.04
CA LYS A 48 -6.03 3.33 17.79
C LYS A 48 -7.06 4.14 16.99
N ASP A 49 -7.12 3.93 15.69
CA ASP A 49 -8.07 4.57 14.77
C ASP A 49 -8.45 3.59 13.65
N SER A 50 -9.72 3.20 13.60
CA SER A 50 -10.21 2.18 12.66
C SER A 50 -10.32 2.65 11.21
N LEU A 51 -10.35 3.97 10.97
CA LEU A 51 -10.57 4.53 9.64
C LEU A 51 -9.30 5.15 9.06
N LEU A 52 -8.36 5.56 9.90
CA LEU A 52 -7.11 6.18 9.47
C LEU A 52 -6.33 5.32 8.46
N PRO A 53 -6.10 4.01 8.67
CA PRO A 53 -5.37 3.19 7.70
C PRO A 53 -5.99 3.19 6.31
N LEU A 54 -7.31 3.21 6.20
CA LEU A 54 -8.01 3.23 4.91
C LEU A 54 -7.76 4.53 4.11
N LYS A 55 -7.50 5.64 4.82
CA LYS A 55 -7.22 6.96 4.23
C LYS A 55 -5.74 7.17 3.93
N MET A 56 -4.86 6.44 4.59
CA MET A 56 -3.41 6.50 4.38
C MET A 56 -3.04 5.95 3.02
N THR A 57 -1.96 6.48 2.43
CA THR A 57 -1.30 5.91 1.26
C THR A 57 -0.81 4.49 1.55
N ALA A 58 -0.69 3.65 0.52
CA ALA A 58 -0.09 2.33 0.65
C ALA A 58 1.36 2.42 1.16
N GLN A 59 2.10 3.47 0.74
CA GLN A 59 3.45 3.74 1.19
C GLN A 59 3.51 4.05 2.70
N GLU A 60 2.66 4.95 3.21
CA GLU A 60 2.57 5.24 4.65
C GLU A 60 2.32 3.97 5.47
N ARG A 61 1.33 3.17 5.04
CA ARG A 61 0.94 1.93 5.75
C ARG A 61 2.09 0.92 5.81
N ILE A 62 2.70 0.62 4.66
CA ILE A 62 3.82 -0.33 4.57
C ILE A 62 5.01 0.17 5.41
N PHE A 63 5.34 1.47 5.33
CA PHE A 63 6.45 2.05 6.09
C PHE A 63 6.23 1.94 7.60
N LEU A 64 5.03 2.25 8.10
CA LEU A 64 4.69 2.09 9.51
C LEU A 64 4.77 0.64 9.96
N MET A 65 4.30 -0.30 9.15
CA MET A 65 4.40 -1.73 9.46
C MET A 65 5.86 -2.21 9.53
N LEU A 66 6.72 -1.75 8.61
CA LEU A 66 8.15 -2.04 8.66
C LEU A 66 8.81 -1.46 9.90
N LYS A 67 8.46 -0.23 10.29
CA LYS A 67 8.94 0.40 11.53
C LYS A 67 8.46 -0.34 12.78
N TYR A 68 7.23 -0.83 12.76
CA TYR A 68 6.69 -1.65 13.84
C TYR A 68 7.53 -2.92 14.04
N VAL A 69 7.76 -3.67 12.96
CA VAL A 69 8.57 -4.90 12.99
C VAL A 69 10.03 -4.62 13.36
N GLN A 70 10.62 -3.53 12.85
CA GLN A 70 11.98 -3.10 13.21
C GLN A 70 12.14 -2.89 14.72
N GLN A 71 11.13 -2.30 15.37
CA GLN A 71 11.15 -2.11 16.83
C GLN A 71 10.97 -3.43 17.59
N GLN A 72 10.15 -4.36 17.08
CA GLN A 72 10.05 -5.71 17.63
C GLN A 72 11.35 -6.49 17.51
N THR A 73 12.10 -6.36 16.41
CA THR A 73 13.38 -7.05 16.22
C THR A 73 14.51 -6.55 17.12
N ASN A 74 14.32 -5.42 17.80
CA ASN A 74 15.21 -4.99 18.88
C ASN A 74 14.87 -5.64 20.23
N THR A 75 13.90 -6.57 20.26
CA THR A 75 13.55 -7.36 21.44
C THR A 75 14.02 -8.81 21.32
N LEU A 76 14.05 -9.54 22.43
CA LEU A 76 14.46 -10.96 22.54
C LEU A 76 13.71 -11.94 21.60
N PHE A 77 12.71 -11.47 20.86
CA PHE A 77 11.84 -12.26 19.98
C PHE A 77 12.11 -12.02 18.48
N SER A 78 13.29 -11.48 18.12
CA SER A 78 13.58 -10.98 16.78
C SER A 78 13.69 -12.07 15.71
N SER A 79 13.16 -11.76 14.52
CA SER A 79 13.46 -12.48 13.28
C SER A 79 14.66 -11.84 12.57
N ASP A 80 15.56 -12.65 12.00
CA ASP A 80 16.78 -12.24 11.27
C ASP A 80 16.56 -11.46 9.95
N ALA A 81 15.40 -10.83 9.74
CA ALA A 81 15.10 -10.13 8.50
C ALA A 81 15.76 -8.74 8.50
N ASP A 82 16.81 -8.57 7.69
CA ASP A 82 17.39 -7.26 7.43
C ASP A 82 16.42 -6.38 6.62
N LEU A 83 15.79 -5.43 7.31
CA LEU A 83 14.86 -4.46 6.72
C LEU A 83 15.55 -3.18 6.24
N SER A 84 16.86 -3.01 6.50
CA SER A 84 17.57 -1.76 6.19
C SER A 84 17.48 -1.40 4.70
N LYS A 85 17.54 -2.41 3.83
CA LYS A 85 17.44 -2.30 2.37
C LYS A 85 16.04 -1.96 1.84
N CYS A 86 15.01 -1.94 2.70
CA CYS A 86 13.65 -1.57 2.30
C CYS A 86 13.44 -0.06 2.34
N PHE A 87 14.31 0.68 3.04
CA PHE A 87 14.14 2.12 3.25
C PHE A 87 14.91 2.93 2.20
N LEU A 88 14.27 3.97 1.70
CA LEU A 88 14.89 4.97 0.83
C LEU A 88 15.50 6.11 1.66
N GLU A 89 16.45 6.82 1.06
CA GLU A 89 16.92 8.10 1.58
C GLU A 89 15.75 9.11 1.57
N GLN A 90 15.63 9.91 2.63
CA GLN A 90 14.46 10.79 2.81
C GLN A 90 14.39 11.87 1.72
N GLY A 91 13.40 11.74 0.85
CA GLY A 91 12.98 12.80 -0.09
C GLY A 91 11.88 13.69 0.48
N VAL A 92 11.36 14.61 -0.34
CA VAL A 92 10.15 15.38 -0.03
C VAL A 92 8.94 14.46 -0.19
N TRP A 93 8.04 14.45 0.80
CA TRP A 93 6.78 13.70 0.71
C TRP A 93 5.79 14.41 -0.23
N LEU A 94 5.22 13.65 -1.16
CA LEU A 94 4.21 14.15 -2.11
C LEU A 94 3.06 13.16 -2.19
N ASP A 95 1.82 13.63 -1.99
CA ASP A 95 0.62 12.80 -2.20
C ASP A 95 0.32 12.61 -3.70
N GLN A 96 0.76 13.57 -4.53
CA GLN A 96 0.67 13.54 -5.99
C GLN A 96 1.76 14.39 -6.63
N ILE A 97 2.04 14.14 -7.91
CA ILE A 97 2.99 14.89 -8.73
C ILE A 97 2.37 15.16 -10.11
N THR A 98 2.63 16.35 -10.65
CA THR A 98 2.16 16.75 -11.99
C THR A 98 3.34 17.19 -12.84
N GLU A 99 3.50 16.61 -14.02
CA GLU A 99 4.44 17.07 -15.04
C GLU A 99 3.77 17.07 -16.41
N ARG A 100 3.91 18.18 -17.16
CA ARG A 100 3.47 18.29 -18.57
C ARG A 100 2.01 17.86 -18.81
N GLY A 101 1.11 18.20 -17.89
CA GLY A 101 -0.32 17.87 -17.98
C GLY A 101 -0.67 16.45 -17.53
N VAL A 102 0.30 15.63 -17.09
CA VAL A 102 0.07 14.31 -16.50
C VAL A 102 0.20 14.41 -14.99
N THR A 103 -0.81 13.94 -14.25
CA THR A 103 -0.78 13.87 -12.78
C THR A 103 -0.83 12.43 -12.32
N VAL A 104 0.03 12.06 -11.38
CA VAL A 104 -0.06 10.77 -10.69
C VAL A 104 -0.23 11.00 -9.20
N ARG A 105 -1.16 10.26 -8.58
CA ARG A 105 -1.41 10.27 -7.13
C ARG A 105 -1.06 8.94 -6.48
N GLN A 106 -0.72 8.98 -5.20
CA GLN A 106 -0.50 7.75 -4.41
C GLN A 106 -1.82 6.99 -4.17
N LEU A 107 -1.75 5.66 -4.26
CA LEU A 107 -2.82 4.72 -3.90
C LEU A 107 -3.07 4.77 -2.39
N ASN A 108 -4.33 4.81 -1.95
CA ASN A 108 -4.68 4.75 -0.52
C ASN A 108 -5.07 3.33 -0.04
N GLY A 109 -5.38 3.20 1.25
CA GLY A 109 -5.71 1.91 1.86
C GLY A 109 -7.02 1.31 1.37
N THR A 110 -8.07 2.11 1.20
CA THR A 110 -9.33 1.66 0.60
C THR A 110 -9.10 1.09 -0.81
N GLU A 111 -8.32 1.81 -1.62
CA GLU A 111 -7.99 1.40 -2.99
C GLU A 111 -7.16 0.12 -3.00
N ALA A 112 -6.13 0.01 -2.14
CA ALA A 112 -5.29 -1.18 -2.07
C ALA A 112 -6.06 -2.44 -1.64
N GLU A 113 -6.96 -2.33 -0.65
CA GLU A 113 -7.85 -3.43 -0.28
C GLU A 113 -8.82 -3.80 -1.41
N TYR A 114 -9.33 -2.81 -2.12
CA TYR A 114 -10.19 -3.06 -3.27
C TYR A 114 -9.44 -3.81 -4.37
N LEU A 115 -8.21 -3.39 -4.71
CA LEU A 115 -7.38 -4.07 -5.68
C LEU A 115 -7.08 -5.51 -5.26
N GLU A 116 -6.73 -5.74 -4.00
CA GLU A 116 -6.46 -7.08 -3.47
C GLU A 116 -7.66 -8.01 -3.57
N ALA A 117 -8.88 -7.50 -3.39
CA ALA A 117 -10.09 -8.30 -3.49
C ALA A 117 -10.48 -8.66 -4.93
N HIS A 118 -10.01 -7.91 -5.94
CA HIS A 118 -10.51 -8.01 -7.32
C HIS A 118 -9.44 -8.36 -8.37
N CYS A 119 -8.15 -8.20 -8.07
CA CYS A 119 -7.06 -8.48 -9.01
C CYS A 119 -6.45 -9.86 -8.73
N MET A 120 -6.27 -10.66 -9.78
CA MET A 120 -5.74 -12.03 -9.71
C MET A 120 -4.29 -12.15 -10.17
N ASN A 121 -3.76 -11.15 -10.90
CA ASN A 121 -2.43 -11.20 -11.48
C ASN A 121 -1.84 -9.79 -11.66
N ALA A 122 -0.54 -9.71 -11.96
CA ALA A 122 0.19 -8.44 -12.05
C ALA A 122 -0.39 -7.49 -13.12
N ALA A 123 -0.89 -8.02 -14.24
CA ALA A 123 -1.45 -7.20 -15.31
C ALA A 123 -2.76 -6.50 -14.87
N GLU A 124 -3.63 -7.21 -14.15
CA GLU A 124 -4.83 -6.62 -13.55
C GLU A 124 -4.49 -5.56 -12.50
N TRP A 125 -3.51 -5.85 -11.64
CA TRP A 125 -3.01 -4.88 -10.67
C TRP A 125 -2.53 -3.59 -11.36
N ILE A 126 -1.70 -3.71 -12.41
CA ILE A 126 -1.21 -2.55 -13.17
C ILE A 126 -2.36 -1.76 -13.79
N ALA A 127 -3.28 -2.43 -14.50
CA ALA A 127 -4.40 -1.74 -15.16
C ALA A 127 -5.31 -1.02 -14.16
N CYS A 128 -5.61 -1.65 -13.03
CA CYS A 128 -6.45 -1.06 -12.00
C CYS A 128 -5.73 0.06 -11.22
N MET A 129 -4.42 -0.06 -10.98
CA MET A 129 -3.61 1.03 -10.42
C MET A 129 -3.63 2.26 -11.31
N LEU A 130 -3.40 2.09 -12.63
CA LEU A 130 -3.53 3.18 -13.59
C LEU A 130 -4.91 3.84 -13.49
N ALA A 131 -5.99 3.04 -13.47
CA ALA A 131 -7.34 3.56 -13.36
C ALA A 131 -7.55 4.42 -12.10
N PHE A 132 -6.92 4.12 -10.96
CA PHE A 132 -7.00 4.95 -9.75
C PHE A 132 -6.02 6.14 -9.74
N GLN A 133 -4.87 6.02 -10.37
CA GLN A 133 -3.71 6.82 -10.02
C GLN A 133 -3.21 7.80 -11.08
N ILE A 134 -3.56 7.68 -12.37
CA ILE A 134 -3.09 8.62 -13.40
C ILE A 134 -4.20 9.54 -13.93
N SER A 135 -3.94 10.82 -14.16
CA SER A 135 -4.84 11.70 -14.89
C SER A 135 -4.12 12.55 -15.91
N TYR A 136 -4.83 12.94 -16.96
CA TYR A 136 -4.32 13.76 -18.07
C TYR A 136 -5.19 15.01 -18.21
N GLU A 137 -4.56 16.18 -18.27
CA GLU A 137 -5.25 17.44 -18.46
C GLU A 137 -6.10 17.41 -19.74
N ASN A 138 -7.37 17.86 -19.65
CA ASN A 138 -8.32 17.90 -20.77
C ASN A 138 -8.61 16.55 -21.45
N HIS A 139 -8.37 15.42 -20.78
CA HIS A 139 -8.67 14.10 -21.33
C HIS A 139 -10.09 13.64 -20.97
N GLU A 140 -10.83 13.09 -21.94
CA GLU A 140 -12.22 12.65 -21.76
C GLU A 140 -12.39 11.59 -20.66
N HIS A 141 -11.69 10.47 -20.76
CA HIS A 141 -11.82 9.38 -19.80
C HIS A 141 -10.87 9.49 -18.60
N LEU A 142 -9.64 9.97 -18.82
CA LEU A 142 -8.61 10.06 -17.79
C LEU A 142 -8.45 11.47 -17.20
N GLY A 143 -9.37 12.39 -17.43
CA GLY A 143 -9.28 13.80 -16.99
C GLY A 143 -9.29 13.99 -15.47
N SER A 144 -10.12 13.22 -14.79
CA SER A 144 -10.32 13.31 -13.34
C SER A 144 -10.14 11.95 -12.69
N PHE A 145 -9.51 11.92 -11.52
CA PHE A 145 -9.44 10.70 -10.72
C PHE A 145 -10.82 10.30 -10.19
N PRO A 146 -11.01 9.02 -9.81
CA PRO A 146 -12.15 8.63 -8.98
C PRO A 146 -12.15 9.44 -7.67
N ASP A 147 -13.27 10.10 -7.39
CA ASP A 147 -13.43 10.99 -6.24
C ASP A 147 -13.69 10.19 -4.95
N ARG A 148 -12.70 10.20 -4.06
CA ARG A 148 -12.71 9.49 -2.77
C ARG A 148 -13.77 10.02 -1.79
N GLY A 149 -14.39 11.17 -2.08
CA GLY A 149 -15.48 11.75 -1.28
C GLY A 149 -16.88 11.28 -1.70
N LEU A 150 -17.02 10.60 -2.84
CA LEU A 150 -18.32 10.12 -3.32
C LEU A 150 -18.77 8.85 -2.60
N PRO A 151 -20.09 8.57 -2.60
CA PRO A 151 -20.61 7.26 -2.19
C PRO A 151 -19.98 6.11 -2.99
N ASP A 152 -19.81 4.96 -2.34
CA ASP A 152 -19.08 3.80 -2.84
C ASP A 152 -19.48 3.38 -4.27
N LEU A 153 -20.79 3.38 -4.59
CA LEU A 153 -21.28 3.04 -5.93
C LEU A 153 -20.78 4.03 -6.99
N ALA A 154 -20.95 5.33 -6.77
CA ALA A 154 -20.54 6.37 -7.71
C ALA A 154 -19.01 6.42 -7.87
N TYR A 155 -18.26 6.21 -6.80
CA TYR A 155 -16.81 6.09 -6.83
C TYR A 155 -16.35 4.90 -7.70
N LYS A 156 -16.99 3.73 -7.53
CA LYS A 156 -16.70 2.53 -8.31
C LYS A 156 -17.12 2.65 -9.78
N ASP A 157 -18.19 3.38 -10.06
CA ASP A 157 -18.60 3.67 -11.44
C ASP A 157 -17.55 4.52 -12.17
N GLN A 158 -17.03 5.57 -11.52
CA GLN A 158 -15.93 6.39 -12.08
C GLN A 158 -14.66 5.55 -12.33
N PHE A 159 -14.30 4.69 -11.37
CA PHE A 159 -13.18 3.76 -11.55
C PHE A 159 -13.42 2.81 -12.73
N SER A 160 -14.61 2.22 -12.84
CA SER A 160 -14.94 1.25 -13.88
C SER A 160 -14.91 1.85 -15.27
N LEU A 161 -15.40 3.09 -15.45
CA LEU A 161 -15.31 3.83 -16.71
C LEU A 161 -13.85 4.02 -17.15
N ARG A 162 -12.99 4.43 -16.22
CA ARG A 162 -11.56 4.63 -16.47
C ARG A 162 -10.84 3.32 -16.80
N LEU A 163 -11.14 2.25 -16.06
CA LEU A 163 -10.57 0.93 -16.30
C LEU A 163 -11.00 0.36 -17.66
N ASN A 164 -12.27 0.52 -18.03
CA ASN A 164 -12.79 0.03 -19.31
C ASN A 164 -12.14 0.76 -20.48
N TYR A 165 -11.90 2.06 -20.37
CA TYR A 165 -11.13 2.82 -21.35
C TYR A 165 -9.70 2.29 -21.46
N LEU A 166 -8.98 2.14 -20.34
CA LEU A 166 -7.61 1.61 -20.35
C LEU A 166 -7.52 0.23 -21.00
N LYS A 167 -8.50 -0.66 -20.75
CA LYS A 167 -8.57 -2.01 -21.33
C LYS A 167 -8.93 -2.03 -22.82
N SER A 168 -9.52 -0.97 -23.36
CA SER A 168 -9.85 -0.88 -24.79
C SER A 168 -8.73 -0.28 -25.65
N LEU A 169 -7.67 0.25 -25.02
CA LEU A 169 -6.54 0.83 -25.73
C LEU A 169 -5.75 -0.23 -26.52
N PRO A 170 -5.22 0.14 -27.69
CA PRO A 170 -4.14 -0.61 -28.33
C PRO A 170 -2.95 -0.78 -27.37
N GLN A 171 -2.21 -1.89 -27.53
CA GLN A 171 -1.06 -2.19 -26.68
C GLN A 171 -0.01 -1.06 -26.64
N SER A 172 0.26 -0.41 -27.78
CA SER A 172 1.19 0.73 -27.85
C SER A 172 0.74 1.91 -26.99
N ASP A 173 -0.57 2.18 -27.00
CA ASP A 173 -1.13 3.35 -26.32
C ASP A 173 -1.22 3.09 -24.82
N PHE A 174 -1.56 1.86 -24.43
CA PHE A 174 -1.47 1.42 -23.04
C PHE A 174 -0.04 1.53 -22.50
N ASP A 175 0.96 1.12 -23.30
CA ASP A 175 2.36 1.20 -22.90
C ASP A 175 2.82 2.65 -22.67
N LEU A 176 2.39 3.60 -23.53
CA LEU A 176 2.66 5.03 -23.31
C LEU A 176 2.09 5.52 -21.97
N VAL A 177 0.84 5.15 -21.66
CA VAL A 177 0.21 5.50 -20.38
C VAL A 177 0.95 4.89 -19.20
N TYR A 178 1.41 3.64 -19.35
CA TYR A 178 2.18 2.94 -18.33
C TYR A 178 3.55 3.58 -18.10
N GLN A 179 4.26 3.99 -19.16
CA GLN A 179 5.55 4.67 -19.06
C GLN A 179 5.44 6.01 -18.33
N ASP A 180 4.43 6.82 -18.67
CA ASP A 180 4.15 8.09 -17.98
C ASP A 180 3.85 7.87 -16.51
N PHE A 181 2.99 6.88 -16.20
CA PHE A 181 2.69 6.49 -14.84
C PHE A 181 3.94 6.05 -14.08
N GLN A 182 4.75 5.14 -14.64
CA GLN A 182 5.93 4.60 -13.98
C GLN A 182 6.93 5.71 -13.66
N LYS A 183 7.18 6.61 -14.61
CA LYS A 183 8.09 7.74 -14.43
C LYS A 183 7.66 8.63 -13.25
N LEU A 184 6.38 8.98 -13.17
CA LEU A 184 5.88 9.88 -12.12
C LEU A 184 5.69 9.16 -10.79
N ASN A 185 5.16 7.93 -10.80
CA ASN A 185 4.95 7.14 -9.59
C ASN A 185 6.28 6.84 -8.87
N ASN A 186 7.36 6.60 -9.62
CA ASN A 186 8.69 6.42 -9.01
C ASN A 186 9.19 7.65 -8.25
N GLN A 187 8.76 8.85 -8.63
CA GLN A 187 9.12 10.10 -7.95
C GLN A 187 8.29 10.34 -6.67
N LEU A 188 7.18 9.61 -6.47
CA LEU A 188 6.35 9.71 -5.27
C LEU A 188 6.88 8.88 -4.10
N PHE A 189 7.84 7.99 -4.32
CA PHE A 189 8.40 7.16 -3.27
C PHE A 189 9.46 7.91 -2.47
N THR A 190 9.18 8.11 -1.19
CA THR A 190 10.02 8.86 -0.23
C THR A 190 10.63 7.97 0.83
N HIS A 191 9.89 6.99 1.33
CA HIS A 191 10.32 6.14 2.45
C HIS A 191 10.52 4.69 2.04
N VAL A 192 9.63 4.17 1.18
CA VAL A 192 9.70 2.81 0.65
C VAL A 192 9.27 2.83 -0.80
N GLN A 193 9.96 2.08 -1.64
CA GLN A 193 9.58 1.92 -3.04
C GLN A 193 8.62 0.74 -3.18
N LEU A 194 7.45 0.96 -3.77
CA LEU A 194 6.46 -0.08 -3.98
C LEU A 194 6.40 -0.51 -5.45
N SER A 195 6.09 -1.78 -5.66
CA SER A 195 5.74 -2.35 -6.96
C SER A 195 4.62 -3.37 -6.77
N VAL A 196 4.24 -4.07 -7.83
CA VAL A 196 3.23 -5.13 -7.81
C VAL A 196 3.74 -6.40 -8.47
N ASN A 197 3.25 -7.54 -8.01
CA ASN A 197 3.35 -8.80 -8.73
C ASN A 197 1.99 -9.52 -8.73
N ASN A 198 1.95 -10.80 -9.09
CA ASN A 198 0.70 -11.57 -9.17
C ASN A 198 -0.11 -11.60 -7.87
N ASP A 199 0.55 -11.49 -6.72
CA ASP A 199 -0.08 -11.55 -5.40
C ASP A 199 -0.25 -10.15 -4.77
N GLY A 200 -0.09 -9.07 -5.54
CA GLY A 200 -0.30 -7.68 -5.11
C GLY A 200 0.98 -6.91 -4.74
N LEU A 201 0.84 -5.92 -3.85
CA LEU A 201 1.91 -4.98 -3.52
C LEU A 201 3.15 -5.66 -2.93
N VAL A 202 4.33 -5.17 -3.33
CA VAL A 202 5.64 -5.59 -2.83
C VAL A 202 6.53 -4.37 -2.61
N VAL A 203 7.48 -4.50 -1.69
CA VAL A 203 8.52 -3.50 -1.42
C VAL A 203 9.76 -3.85 -2.23
N LEU A 204 10.24 -2.93 -3.06
CA LEU A 204 11.51 -3.10 -3.75
C LEU A 204 12.67 -2.94 -2.76
N ARG A 205 13.74 -3.70 -2.97
CA ARG A 205 14.93 -3.73 -2.11
C ARG A 205 16.17 -3.69 -2.97
N GLY A 206 17.07 -2.73 -2.74
CA GLY A 206 18.32 -2.61 -3.48
C GLY A 206 18.16 -2.73 -5.01
N ALA A 207 19.27 -2.86 -5.75
CA ALA A 207 19.21 -3.21 -7.16
C ALA A 207 19.19 -4.74 -7.39
N ASP A 208 19.84 -5.48 -6.51
CA ASP A 208 20.12 -6.92 -6.68
C ASP A 208 19.29 -7.84 -5.77
N ASP A 209 18.46 -7.28 -4.87
CA ASP A 209 17.63 -8.08 -3.96
C ASP A 209 16.22 -8.29 -4.53
N ALA A 210 15.70 -9.51 -4.39
CA ALA A 210 14.33 -9.80 -4.79
C ALA A 210 13.33 -8.90 -4.03
N PRO A 211 12.22 -8.44 -4.65
CA PRO A 211 11.19 -7.69 -3.95
C PRO A 211 10.67 -8.43 -2.71
N LEU A 212 10.48 -7.70 -1.62
CA LEU A 212 9.92 -8.24 -0.38
C LEU A 212 8.41 -8.03 -0.34
N ARG A 213 7.66 -9.12 -0.24
CA ARG A 213 6.25 -9.04 0.14
C ARG A 213 6.15 -8.89 1.66
N PHE A 214 5.92 -7.67 2.12
CA PHE A 214 5.63 -7.45 3.53
C PHE A 214 4.30 -8.11 3.89
N ARG A 215 4.30 -9.00 4.89
CA ARG A 215 3.08 -9.63 5.40
C ARG A 215 2.78 -9.10 6.79
N ALA A 216 1.52 -8.73 7.06
CA ALA A 216 1.13 -8.29 8.41
C ALA A 216 1.45 -9.33 9.49
N ALA A 217 1.44 -10.62 9.12
CA ALA A 217 1.84 -11.72 10.00
C ALA A 217 3.29 -11.64 10.50
N SER A 218 4.17 -10.89 9.82
CA SER A 218 5.54 -10.62 10.29
C SER A 218 5.58 -9.82 11.59
N ALA A 219 4.49 -9.12 11.95
CA ALA A 219 4.36 -8.41 13.22
C ALA A 219 3.85 -9.29 14.37
N PHE A 220 3.47 -10.55 14.10
CA PHE A 220 3.02 -11.49 15.12
C PHE A 220 4.20 -12.18 15.80
N ILE A 221 4.12 -12.28 17.13
CA ILE A 221 5.11 -12.93 17.98
C ILE A 221 4.48 -14.05 18.81
N GLY A 222 5.30 -15.00 19.27
CA GLY A 222 4.89 -16.08 20.17
C GLY A 222 3.67 -16.87 19.67
N ILE A 223 2.74 -17.15 20.57
CA ILE A 223 1.55 -17.95 20.30
C ILE A 223 0.68 -17.40 19.16
N ILE A 224 0.64 -16.08 18.92
CA ILE A 224 -0.14 -15.53 17.80
C ILE A 224 0.42 -16.01 16.46
N LYS A 225 1.74 -16.10 16.33
CA LYS A 225 2.39 -16.60 15.11
C LYS A 225 2.09 -18.07 14.85
N GLU A 226 1.89 -18.85 15.92
CA GLU A 226 1.46 -20.25 15.83
C GLU A 226 -0.02 -20.35 15.43
N LEU A 227 -0.88 -19.55 16.07
CA LEU A 227 -2.31 -19.53 15.80
C LEU A 227 -2.63 -19.00 14.39
N ASP A 228 -1.88 -18.04 13.86
CA ASP A 228 -2.08 -17.52 12.49
C ASP A 228 -2.01 -18.64 11.44
N LYS A 229 -1.12 -19.62 11.62
CA LYS A 229 -1.01 -20.80 10.74
C LYS A 229 -2.21 -21.75 10.83
N SER A 230 -2.96 -21.68 11.92
CA SER A 230 -4.17 -22.50 12.12
C SER A 230 -5.41 -21.84 11.52
N PHE A 231 -5.36 -20.54 11.19
CA PHE A 231 -6.42 -19.80 10.53
C PHE A 231 -6.30 -19.78 8.99
N THR A 232 -5.16 -20.25 8.45
CA THR A 232 -4.88 -20.38 7.00
C THR A 232 -5.26 -21.73 6.46
#